data_AF-A0A1D6MXD6-F1
#
_entry.id   AF-A0A1D6MXD6-F1
#
_cell.length_a   1.000
_cell.length_b   1.000
_cell.length_c   1.000
_cell.angle_alpha   90.00
_cell.angle_beta   90.00
_cell.angle_gamma   90.00
#
_symmetry.space_group_name_H-M   'P 1'
#
loop_
_entity.id
_entity.type
_entity.pdbx_description
1 polymer ?
#
loop_
_entity_poly.entity_id
_entity_poly.type
_entity_poly.pdbx_seq_one_letter_code
_entity_poly.pdbx_strand_id
1 'polypeptide(L)'
;MGNTMRLGCRRTFFSKPDCLTSKLYGSPPHVDERHRHRYEVNPSFVPMLESAGLHFVGCDESRNRMEIVELQDHPFYVGVQFHPEFKSRPRRPSPPFTGLIMAATKQLGANSNSSNGFVGASD
;
A
#
# COMPACT_ATOMS: atom_id res chain seq x y z
N MET A 1 19.68 -4.41 -24.96
CA MET A 1 19.31 -4.15 -23.55
C MET A 1 17.80 -4.17 -23.46
N GLY A 2 17.19 -5.09 -22.69
CA GLY A 2 15.73 -5.21 -22.64
C GLY A 2 15.22 -6.08 -21.48
N ASN A 3 14.00 -5.78 -21.01
CA ASN A 3 13.23 -6.47 -19.97
C ASN A 3 13.97 -6.79 -18.64
N THR A 4 14.51 -5.75 -18.01
CA THR A 4 15.01 -5.84 -16.63
C THR A 4 13.86 -6.00 -15.64
N MET A 5 14.09 -6.79 -14.59
CA MET A 5 13.13 -6.98 -13.49
C MET A 5 12.90 -5.66 -12.75
N ARG A 6 11.66 -5.39 -12.29
CA ARG A 6 11.42 -4.31 -11.33
C ARG A 6 11.95 -4.77 -9.98
N LEU A 7 13.12 -4.23 -9.64
CA LEU A 7 13.89 -4.62 -8.46
C LEU A 7 14.29 -3.39 -7.64
N GLY A 8 14.35 -3.56 -6.33
CA GLY A 8 14.90 -2.60 -5.38
C GLY A 8 13.86 -1.68 -4.75
N CYS A 9 14.33 -0.64 -4.06
CA CYS A 9 13.47 0.36 -3.44
C CYS A 9 12.89 1.27 -4.53
N ARG A 10 11.55 1.39 -4.58
CA ARG A 10 10.83 2.25 -5.52
C ARG A 10 9.76 3.02 -4.77
N ARG A 11 9.39 4.16 -5.33
CA ARG A 11 8.36 5.05 -4.80
C ARG A 11 6.99 4.68 -5.33
N THR A 12 6.03 4.53 -4.43
CA THR A 12 4.61 4.35 -4.69
C THR A 12 3.86 5.57 -4.21
N PHE A 13 3.15 6.25 -5.10
CA PHE A 13 2.33 7.42 -4.77
C PHE A 13 0.90 6.98 -4.48
N PHE A 14 0.29 7.55 -3.44
CA PHE A 14 -1.12 7.30 -3.17
C PHE A 14 -1.99 8.16 -4.10
N SER A 15 -2.80 7.51 -4.94
CA SER A 15 -3.76 8.19 -5.82
C SER A 15 -4.99 8.68 -5.06
N LYS A 16 -5.32 8.04 -3.93
CA LYS A 16 -6.42 8.42 -3.03
C LYS A 16 -5.86 8.65 -1.62
N PRO A 17 -5.64 9.90 -1.18
CA PRO A 17 -4.99 10.20 0.11
C PRO A 17 -5.68 9.57 1.33
N ASP A 18 -7.01 9.43 1.28
CA ASP A 18 -7.82 8.91 2.39
C ASP A 18 -8.07 7.40 2.35
N CYS A 19 -7.37 6.67 1.47
CA CYS A 19 -7.47 5.20 1.41
C CYS A 19 -6.95 4.54 2.69
N LEU A 20 -7.36 3.28 2.91
CA LEU A 20 -7.02 2.54 4.13
C LEU A 20 -5.51 2.40 4.28
N THR A 21 -4.81 2.05 3.20
CA THR A 21 -3.37 1.84 3.17
C THR A 21 -2.63 3.13 3.50
N SER A 22 -3.01 4.26 2.90
CA SER A 22 -2.42 5.58 3.21
C SER A 22 -2.53 5.89 4.71
N LYS A 23 -3.72 5.72 5.29
CA LYS A 23 -3.95 5.92 6.74
C LYS A 23 -3.08 5.03 7.61
N LEU A 24 -2.90 3.76 7.24
CA LEU A 24 -2.01 2.83 7.96
C LEU A 24 -0.54 3.29 7.95
N TYR A 25 -0.11 3.92 6.85
CA TYR A 25 1.22 4.51 6.73
C TYR A 25 1.34 5.91 7.36
N GLY A 26 0.27 6.46 7.96
CA GLY A 26 0.26 7.80 8.56
C GLY A 26 -0.03 8.94 7.56
N SER A 27 -0.75 8.63 6.48
CA SER A 27 -1.18 9.55 5.42
C SER A 27 -0.06 10.32 4.69
N PRO A 28 1.10 9.71 4.34
CA PRO A 28 2.10 10.39 3.53
C PRO A 28 1.63 10.48 2.07
N PRO A 29 2.19 11.40 1.25
CA PRO A 29 1.87 11.47 -0.17
C PRO A 29 2.40 10.27 -0.98
N HIS A 30 3.40 9.57 -0.45
CA HIS A 30 4.00 8.39 -1.06
C HIS A 30 4.69 7.52 0.00
N VAL A 31 5.02 6.28 -0.39
CA VAL A 31 5.88 5.38 0.37
C VAL A 31 6.99 4.87 -0.53
N ASP A 32 8.15 4.61 0.05
CA ASP A 32 9.21 3.90 -0.63
C ASP A 32 9.20 2.45 -0.14
N GLU A 33 9.09 1.47 -1.02
CA GLU A 33 9.02 0.04 -0.67
C GLU A 33 9.87 -0.82 -1.62
N ARG A 34 10.15 -2.06 -1.24
CA ARG A 34 11.01 -2.96 -2.05
C ARG A 34 10.19 -3.82 -3.00
N HIS A 35 10.53 -3.77 -4.28
CA HIS A 35 9.91 -4.58 -5.33
C HIS A 35 10.86 -5.69 -5.81
N ARG A 36 10.27 -6.81 -6.22
CA ARG A 36 10.95 -7.89 -6.92
C ARG A 36 9.96 -8.66 -7.79
N HIS A 37 9.54 -8.06 -8.90
CA HIS A 37 8.57 -8.67 -9.81
C HIS A 37 8.79 -8.24 -11.26
N ARG A 38 8.02 -8.84 -12.18
CA ARG A 38 8.12 -8.60 -13.63
C ARG A 38 6.78 -8.25 -14.29
N TYR A 39 5.68 -8.72 -13.70
CA TYR A 39 4.35 -8.60 -14.29
C TYR A 39 3.59 -7.48 -13.61
N GLU A 40 2.86 -6.72 -14.42
CA GLU A 40 2.00 -5.62 -14.00
C GLU A 40 0.59 -5.88 -14.49
N VAL A 41 -0.38 -5.20 -13.88
CA VAL A 41 -1.73 -5.12 -14.45
C VAL A 41 -1.67 -4.38 -15.79
N ASN A 42 -2.42 -4.85 -16.79
CA ASN A 42 -2.56 -4.14 -18.04
C ASN A 42 -3.48 -2.92 -17.83
N PRO A 43 -3.03 -1.67 -18.11
CA PRO A 43 -3.81 -0.46 -17.86
C PRO A 43 -5.19 -0.44 -18.54
N SER A 44 -5.36 -1.14 -19.66
CA SER A 44 -6.65 -1.25 -20.36
C SER A 44 -7.75 -1.94 -19.54
N PHE A 45 -7.38 -2.78 -18.56
CA PHE A 45 -8.33 -3.47 -17.69
C PHE A 45 -8.64 -2.71 -16.39
N VAL A 46 -7.86 -1.67 -16.06
CA VAL A 46 -8.02 -0.91 -14.82
C VAL A 46 -9.43 -0.33 -14.67
N PRO A 47 -10.01 0.36 -15.68
CA PRO A 47 -11.35 0.94 -15.54
C PRO A 47 -12.44 -0.12 -15.26
N MET A 48 -12.32 -1.30 -15.88
CA MET A 48 -13.25 -2.41 -15.65
C MET A 48 -13.15 -2.92 -14.21
N LEU A 49 -11.94 -3.13 -13.69
CA LEU A 49 -11.73 -3.59 -12.32
C LEU A 49 -12.21 -2.56 -11.28
N GLU A 50 -11.94 -1.27 -11.52
CA GLU A 50 -12.42 -0.20 -10.64
C GLU A 50 -13.95 -0.10 -10.64
N SER A 51 -14.60 -0.29 -11.79
CA SER A 51 -16.07 -0.32 -11.88
C SER A 51 -16.69 -1.50 -11.13
N ALA A 52 -15.94 -2.58 -10.92
CA ALA A 52 -16.33 -3.73 -10.12
C ALA A 52 -16.00 -3.58 -8.62
N GLY A 53 -15.49 -2.42 -8.19
CA GLY A 53 -15.19 -2.11 -6.79
C GLY A 53 -13.74 -2.37 -6.37
N LEU A 54 -12.88 -2.90 -7.24
CA LEU A 54 -11.45 -3.06 -6.94
C LEU A 54 -10.69 -1.77 -7.30
N HIS A 55 -10.48 -0.91 -6.31
CA HIS A 55 -9.85 0.39 -6.48
C HIS A 55 -8.34 0.31 -6.46
N PHE A 56 -7.67 0.93 -7.43
CA PHE A 56 -6.23 1.13 -7.39
C PHE A 56 -5.93 2.42 -6.64
N VAL A 57 -5.32 2.30 -5.46
CA VAL A 57 -5.08 3.43 -4.55
C VAL A 57 -3.63 3.86 -4.50
N GLY A 58 -2.73 3.07 -5.11
CA GLY A 58 -1.31 3.38 -5.22
C GLY A 58 -0.77 3.08 -6.61
N CYS A 59 0.05 3.99 -7.14
CA CYS A 59 0.67 3.85 -8.46
C CYS A 59 2.11 4.37 -8.49
N ASP A 60 2.83 4.03 -9.55
CA ASP A 60 4.17 4.57 -9.79
C ASP A 60 4.15 6.05 -10.23
N GLU A 61 5.33 6.66 -10.35
CA GLU A 61 5.47 8.07 -10.77
C GLU A 61 4.82 8.35 -12.13
N SER A 62 4.84 7.38 -13.05
CA SER A 62 4.23 7.51 -14.37
C SER A 62 2.71 7.33 -14.37
N ARG A 63 2.12 6.94 -13.23
CA ARG A 63 0.71 6.56 -13.04
C ARG A 63 0.21 5.44 -13.95
N ASN A 64 1.12 4.69 -14.57
CA ASN A 64 0.77 3.60 -15.47
C ASN A 64 0.85 2.23 -14.80
N ARG A 65 1.60 2.11 -13.69
CA ARG A 65 1.72 0.86 -12.94
C ARG A 65 0.95 0.98 -11.65
N MET A 66 -0.02 0.11 -11.48
CA MET A 66 -0.79 0.05 -10.25
C MET A 66 -0.11 -0.86 -9.25
N GLU A 67 0.15 -0.36 -8.06
CA GLU A 67 0.98 -1.02 -7.06
C GLU A 67 0.20 -1.41 -5.80
N ILE A 68 -0.91 -0.73 -5.51
CA ILE A 68 -1.76 -1.01 -4.35
C ILE A 68 -3.23 -1.06 -4.79
N VAL A 69 -3.93 -2.13 -4.39
CA VAL A 69 -5.37 -2.31 -4.57
C VAL A 69 -6.11 -2.41 -3.25
N GLU A 70 -7.32 -1.87 -3.23
CA GLU A 70 -8.30 -2.01 -2.14
C GLU A 70 -9.66 -2.42 -2.70
N LEU A 71 -10.37 -3.34 -2.04
CA LEU A 71 -11.73 -3.70 -2.42
C LEU A 71 -12.72 -2.85 -1.62
N GLN A 72 -13.65 -2.21 -2.34
CA GLN A 72 -14.75 -1.47 -1.73
C GLN A 72 -15.62 -2.37 -0.84
N ASP A 73 -16.15 -1.82 0.26
CA ASP A 73 -17.08 -2.48 1.19
C ASP A 73 -16.54 -3.75 1.90
N HIS A 74 -15.22 -3.96 1.89
CA HIS A 74 -14.56 -5.02 2.67
C HIS A 74 -13.74 -4.42 3.82
N PRO A 75 -13.82 -4.95 5.07
CA PRO A 75 -13.17 -4.35 6.24
C PRO A 75 -11.65 -4.22 6.09
N PHE A 76 -11.01 -5.22 5.46
CA PHE A 76 -9.60 -5.17 5.10
C PHE A 76 -9.33 -6.06 3.90
N TYR A 77 -9.25 -5.47 2.71
CA TYR A 77 -8.81 -6.16 1.50
C TYR A 77 -7.76 -5.28 0.85
N VAL A 78 -6.49 -5.59 1.11
CA VAL A 78 -5.35 -4.81 0.61
C VAL A 78 -4.43 -5.75 -0.16
N GLY A 79 -4.16 -5.42 -1.40
CA GLY A 79 -3.15 -6.09 -2.22
C GLY A 79 -2.01 -5.13 -2.56
N VAL A 80 -0.77 -5.57 -2.40
CA VAL A 80 0.42 -4.77 -2.70
C VAL A 80 1.35 -5.54 -3.64
N GLN A 81 1.98 -4.83 -4.57
CA GLN A 81 3.00 -5.39 -5.46
C GLN A 81 4.40 -5.44 -4.82
N PHE A 82 4.67 -4.55 -3.86
CA PHE A 82 5.93 -4.56 -3.12
C PHE A 82 5.93 -5.63 -2.01
N HIS A 83 7.09 -5.81 -1.38
CA HIS A 83 7.34 -6.76 -0.29
C HIS A 83 7.38 -6.04 1.07
N PRO A 84 6.25 -5.87 1.77
CA PRO A 84 6.19 -5.17 3.05
C PRO A 84 7.03 -5.83 4.15
N GLU A 85 7.37 -7.11 4.01
CA GLU A 85 8.17 -7.87 4.95
C GLU A 85 9.61 -7.34 5.10
N PHE A 86 10.21 -6.81 4.03
CA PHE A 86 11.62 -6.41 4.07
C PHE A 86 11.88 -5.11 4.86
N LYS A 87 10.87 -4.24 4.99
CA LYS A 87 10.95 -3.00 5.77
C LYS A 87 10.40 -3.12 7.19
N SER A 88 9.82 -4.26 7.56
CA SER A 88 9.34 -4.54 8.91
C SER A 88 10.49 -4.63 9.92
N ARG A 89 10.28 -4.12 11.14
CA ARG A 89 11.22 -4.21 12.28
C ARG A 89 10.46 -4.54 13.56
N PRO A 90 11.10 -5.16 14.58
CA PRO A 90 10.42 -5.53 15.83
C PRO A 90 9.68 -4.38 16.52
N ARG A 91 10.26 -3.16 16.53
CA ARG A 91 9.63 -1.96 17.11
C ARG A 91 8.82 -1.12 16.11
N ARG A 92 8.84 -1.49 14.83
CA ARG A 92 8.15 -0.77 13.74
C ARG A 92 7.66 -1.81 12.73
N PRO A 93 6.57 -2.54 13.06
CA PRO A 93 6.01 -3.54 12.14
C PRO A 93 5.54 -2.86 10.85
N SER A 94 5.55 -3.61 9.76
CA SER A 94 5.09 -3.08 8.47
C SER A 94 3.58 -2.79 8.51
N PRO A 95 3.13 -1.59 8.09
CA PRO A 95 1.74 -1.17 8.22
C PRO A 95 0.69 -2.13 7.62
N PRO A 96 0.90 -2.77 6.45
CA PRO A 96 -0.06 -3.73 5.91
C PRO A 96 -0.31 -4.93 6.85
N PHE A 97 0.73 -5.41 7.55
CA PHE A 97 0.58 -6.51 8.50
C PHE A 97 -0.09 -6.08 9.79
N THR A 98 0.24 -4.89 10.30
CA THR A 98 -0.47 -4.33 11.46
C THR A 98 -1.94 -4.13 11.16
N GLY A 99 -2.27 -3.59 9.98
CA GLY A 99 -3.64 -3.42 9.52
C GLY A 99 -4.39 -4.76 9.42
N LEU A 100 -3.75 -5.80 8.87
CA LEU A 100 -4.35 -7.14 8.78
C LEU A 100 -4.69 -7.71 10.16
N ILE A 101 -3.78 -7.62 11.14
CA ILE A 101 -4.03 -8.11 12.50
C ILE A 101 -5.12 -7.29 13.19
N MET A 102 -5.09 -5.96 13.06
CA MET A 102 -6.13 -5.09 13.61
C MET A 102 -7.52 -5.40 13.00
N ALA A 103 -7.57 -5.73 11.71
CA ALA A 103 -8.81 -6.15 11.06
C ALA A 103 -9.32 -7.48 11.61
N ALA A 104 -8.42 -8.46 11.77
CA ALA A 104 -8.75 -9.77 12.33
C ALA A 104 -9.25 -9.68 13.78
N THR A 105 -8.71 -8.76 14.58
CA THR A 105 -9.14 -8.52 15.97
C THR A 105 -10.29 -7.52 16.10
N LYS A 106 -10.84 -7.00 14.99
CA LYS A 106 -11.90 -5.97 14.97
C LYS A 106 -11.51 -4.67 15.69
N GLN A 107 -10.23 -4.35 15.70
CA GLN A 107 -9.66 -3.11 16.26
C GLN A 107 -9.32 -2.08 15.17
N LEU A 108 -9.52 -2.44 13.90
CA LEU A 108 -9.37 -1.53 12.77
C LEU A 108 -10.42 -0.41 12.89
N GLY A 109 -9.97 0.84 13.09
CA GLY A 109 -10.82 2.01 13.32
C GLY A 109 -11.04 2.39 14.78
N ALA A 110 -10.79 1.50 15.75
CA ALA A 110 -10.86 1.85 17.18
C ALA A 110 -9.64 2.67 17.65
N ASN A 111 -8.51 2.53 16.95
CA ASN A 111 -7.24 3.19 17.27
C ASN A 111 -7.01 4.52 16.53
N SER A 112 -8.00 5.08 15.82
CA SER A 112 -7.85 6.41 15.20
C SER A 112 -7.76 7.56 16.22
N ASN A 113 -7.98 7.28 17.52
CA ASN A 113 -7.85 8.24 18.62
C ASN A 113 -6.61 8.04 19.49
N SER A 114 -5.77 7.04 19.23
CA SER A 114 -4.51 6.84 19.95
C SER A 114 -3.37 7.48 19.14
N SER A 115 -3.18 8.78 19.37
CA SER A 115 -1.95 9.49 19.07
C SER A 115 -0.77 8.88 19.85
N ASN A 116 -0.34 7.68 19.47
CA ASN A 116 0.96 7.17 19.90
C ASN A 116 1.97 7.61 18.84
N GLY A 117 2.60 8.74 19.17
CA GLY A 117 3.72 9.28 18.43
C GLY A 117 4.77 8.21 18.16
N PHE A 118 5.03 7.98 16.88
CA PHE A 118 6.36 7.64 16.44
C PHE A 118 6.70 8.62 15.32
N VAL A 119 7.09 9.82 15.75
CA VAL A 119 7.74 10.82 14.91
C VAL A 119 8.88 10.10 14.18
N GLY A 120 8.89 10.22 12.85
CA GLY A 120 9.95 9.69 12.02
C GLY A 120 11.30 10.13 12.57
N ALA A 121 12.16 9.17 12.88
CA ALA A 121 13.58 9.43 12.90
C ALA A 121 13.98 9.69 11.45
N SER A 122 14.18 10.96 11.15
CA SER A 122 14.99 11.42 10.03
C SER A 122 16.38 10.79 10.13
N ASP A 123 16.77 10.05 9.09
CA ASP A 123 18.16 9.93 8.68
C ASP A 123 18.36 10.87 7.48
#